data_AF-A0A3N6NHG3-F1
#
_entry.id   AF-A0A3N6NHG3-F1
#
_cell.length_a   1.000
_cell.length_b   1.000
_cell.length_c   1.000
_cell.angle_alpha   90.00
_cell.angle_beta   90.00
_cell.angle_gamma   90.00
#
_symmetry.space_group_name_H-M   'P 1'
#
loop_
_entity.id
_entity.type
_entity.pdbx_description
1 polymer ?
#
loop_
_entity_poly.entity_id
_entity_poly.type
_entity_poly.pdbx_seq_one_letter_code
_entity_poly.pdbx_strand_id
1 'polypeptide(L)'
;MRGRKPDLAAAGNALDASTKPPSWLSKHAKAEWRRVMPELAKRRILTPADLGCLESYCIAIGRIRELEILLRAGIDPKLCRMQDKAMVTARQLAAELGLTPVSRSRPAVRENDDQDDDENPFNIV
;
A
#
# COMPACT_ATOMS: atom_id res chain seq x y z
N MET A 1 -22.81 -1.47 -25.27
CA MET A 1 -22.46 -0.22 -24.57
C MET A 1 -21.18 -0.44 -23.79
N ARG A 2 -20.06 0.20 -24.17
CA ARG A 2 -18.82 0.16 -23.39
C ARG A 2 -19.03 1.04 -22.14
N GLY A 3 -18.94 0.44 -20.95
CA GLY A 3 -19.00 1.18 -19.70
C GLY A 3 -17.85 2.18 -19.63
N ARG A 4 -18.14 3.42 -19.24
CA ARG A 4 -17.14 4.44 -18.97
C ARG A 4 -16.21 3.89 -17.88
N LYS A 5 -14.95 3.63 -18.21
CA LYS A 5 -13.95 3.26 -17.20
C LYS A 5 -13.91 4.39 -16.16
N PRO A 6 -14.00 4.09 -14.85
CA PRO A 6 -13.87 5.11 -13.83
C PRO A 6 -12.50 5.74 -13.97
N ASP A 7 -12.50 7.05 -14.24
CA ASP A 7 -11.30 7.85 -14.31
C ASP A 7 -10.77 7.98 -12.87
N LEU A 8 -9.73 7.21 -12.54
CA LEU A 8 -9.00 7.33 -11.28
C LEU A 8 -8.13 8.60 -11.35
N ALA A 9 -8.77 9.75 -11.53
CA ALA A 9 -8.11 11.04 -11.39
C ALA A 9 -7.45 11.09 -10.01
N ALA A 10 -6.18 11.52 -9.98
CA ALA A 10 -5.47 11.72 -8.72
C ALA A 10 -6.36 12.53 -7.78
N ALA A 11 -6.83 11.91 -6.70
CA ALA A 11 -7.81 12.51 -5.84
C ALA A 11 -7.27 13.85 -5.33
N GLY A 12 -8.05 14.93 -5.41
CA GLY A 12 -7.61 16.28 -5.00
C GLY A 12 -7.21 16.39 -3.51
N ASN A 13 -7.39 15.31 -2.74
CA ASN A 13 -7.01 15.15 -1.35
C ASN A 13 -5.89 14.10 -1.14
N ALA A 14 -5.09 13.81 -2.18
CA ALA A 14 -4.02 12.83 -2.07
C ALA A 14 -3.03 13.20 -0.94
N LEU A 15 -2.70 12.22 -0.12
CA LEU A 15 -1.78 12.38 1.00
C LEU A 15 -0.35 12.63 0.47
N ASP A 16 0.36 13.51 1.15
CA ASP A 16 1.76 13.79 0.86
C ASP A 16 2.71 13.03 1.81
N ALA A 17 4.01 13.07 1.48
CA ALA A 17 5.06 12.42 2.26
C ALA A 17 5.28 13.04 3.66
N SER A 18 4.72 14.23 3.92
CA SER A 18 4.80 14.92 5.21
C SER A 18 3.74 14.45 6.21
N THR A 19 2.73 13.69 5.74
CA THR A 19 1.70 13.05 6.58
C THR A 19 2.34 12.26 7.73
N LYS A 20 2.17 12.77 8.95
CA LYS A 20 2.80 12.21 10.15
C LYS A 20 2.02 10.98 10.65
N PRO A 21 2.71 9.98 11.21
CA PRO A 21 2.03 8.88 11.87
C PRO A 21 1.24 9.37 13.09
N PRO A 22 0.09 8.76 13.41
CA PRO A 22 -0.63 9.06 14.64
C PRO A 22 0.24 8.92 15.89
N SER A 23 0.03 9.82 16.86
CA SER A 23 0.85 9.92 18.07
C SER A 23 0.74 8.70 18.98
N TRP A 24 -0.35 7.94 18.90
CA TRP A 24 -0.61 6.74 19.70
C TRP A 24 0.06 5.47 19.15
N LEU A 25 0.61 5.50 17.92
CA LEU A 25 1.32 4.34 17.36
C LEU A 25 2.60 4.02 18.15
N SER A 26 2.92 2.73 18.24
CA SER A 26 4.17 2.26 18.87
C SER A 26 5.41 2.75 18.12
N LYS A 27 6.58 2.70 18.77
CA LYS A 27 7.85 3.14 18.16
C LYS A 27 8.13 2.43 16.83
N HIS A 28 7.89 1.12 16.78
CA HIS A 28 8.10 0.31 15.59
C HIS A 28 7.06 0.60 14.50
N ALA A 29 5.79 0.78 14.85
CA ALA A 29 4.75 1.17 13.90
C ALA A 29 5.03 2.54 13.27
N LYS A 30 5.44 3.53 14.07
CA LYS A 30 5.84 4.86 13.55
C LYS A 30 7.06 4.77 12.63
N ALA A 31 8.02 3.90 12.94
CA ALA A 31 9.18 3.69 12.07
C ALA A 31 8.76 3.13 10.71
N GLU A 32 7.84 2.18 10.69
CA GLU A 32 7.31 1.62 9.45
C GLU A 32 6.55 2.66 8.63
N TRP A 33 5.69 3.46 9.27
CA TRP A 33 5.00 4.56 8.61
C TRP A 33 5.97 5.47 7.85
N ARG A 34 7.01 5.94 8.53
CA ARG A 34 8.03 6.81 7.91
C ARG A 34 8.77 6.13 6.77
N ARG A 35 8.92 4.80 6.81
CA ARG A 35 9.57 4.01 5.75
C ARG A 35 8.70 3.94 4.49
N VAL A 36 7.39 3.70 4.64
CA VAL A 36 6.50 3.45 3.49
C VAL A 36 5.83 4.69 2.93
N MET A 37 5.56 5.69 3.78
CA MET A 37 4.79 6.89 3.39
C MET A 37 5.39 7.65 2.19
N PRO A 38 6.71 7.86 2.06
CA PRO A 38 7.25 8.58 0.92
C PRO A 38 7.00 7.87 -0.42
N GLU A 39 7.13 6.55 -0.46
CA GLU A 39 6.90 5.76 -1.68
C GLU A 39 5.41 5.73 -2.06
N LEU A 40 4.57 5.62 -1.04
CA LEU A 40 3.13 5.67 -1.13
C LEU A 40 2.62 7.04 -1.63
N ALA A 41 3.18 8.14 -1.14
CA ALA A 41 2.85 9.50 -1.57
C ALA A 41 3.31 9.79 -3.01
N LYS A 42 4.46 9.28 -3.45
CA LYS A 42 4.95 9.43 -4.85
C LYS A 42 3.94 8.94 -5.88
N ARG A 43 3.14 7.94 -5.53
CA ARG A 43 2.15 7.34 -6.43
C ARG A 43 0.88 8.18 -6.57
N ARG A 44 0.65 9.13 -5.66
CA ARG A 44 -0.53 10.02 -5.61
C ARG A 44 -1.89 9.31 -5.63
N ILE A 45 -1.94 8.09 -5.07
CA ILE A 45 -3.17 7.28 -5.03
C ILE A 45 -3.81 7.20 -3.64
N LEU A 46 -3.09 7.56 -2.58
CA LEU A 46 -3.61 7.45 -1.22
C LEU A 46 -4.40 8.68 -0.84
N THR A 47 -5.61 8.44 -0.34
CA THR A 47 -6.50 9.44 0.22
C THR A 47 -6.59 9.28 1.73
N PRO A 48 -7.21 10.23 2.46
CA PRO A 48 -7.50 10.05 3.88
C PRO A 48 -8.31 8.78 4.20
N ALA A 49 -9.11 8.27 3.25
CA ALA A 49 -9.89 7.04 3.44
C ALA A 49 -8.99 5.80 3.57
N ASP A 50 -7.79 5.83 3.00
CA ASP A 50 -6.84 4.71 3.02
C ASP A 50 -5.97 4.70 4.29
N LEU A 51 -6.02 5.77 5.10
CA LEU A 51 -5.20 5.89 6.31
C LEU A 51 -5.42 4.74 7.29
N GLY A 52 -6.67 4.28 7.45
CA GLY A 52 -6.96 3.13 8.33
C GLY A 52 -6.24 1.85 7.89
N CYS A 53 -6.09 1.64 6.58
CA CYS A 53 -5.34 0.51 6.03
C CYS A 53 -3.83 0.65 6.31
N LEU A 54 -3.27 1.84 6.07
CA LEU A 54 -1.87 2.15 6.36
C LEU A 54 -1.53 2.02 7.85
N GLU A 55 -2.39 2.55 8.72
CA GLU A 55 -2.27 2.44 10.18
C GLU A 55 -2.24 0.96 10.61
N SER A 56 -3.21 0.17 10.14
CA SER A 56 -3.30 -1.26 10.44
C SER A 56 -2.07 -2.04 9.98
N TYR A 57 -1.54 -1.70 8.80
CA TYR A 57 -0.29 -2.28 8.29
C TYR A 57 0.89 -1.96 9.21
N CYS A 58 1.05 -0.68 9.59
CA CYS A 58 2.11 -0.24 10.48
C CYS A 58 2.01 -0.91 11.86
N ILE A 59 0.80 -1.09 12.40
CA ILE A 59 0.56 -1.81 13.66
C ILE A 59 0.99 -3.28 13.53
N ALA A 60 0.64 -3.95 12.43
CA ALA A 60 1.04 -5.34 12.20
C ALA A 60 2.57 -5.49 12.14
N ILE A 61 3.26 -4.61 11.39
CA ILE A 61 4.73 -4.59 11.36
C ILE A 61 5.31 -4.29 12.74
N GLY A 62 4.75 -3.32 13.47
CA GLY A 62 5.17 -3.00 14.83
C GLY A 62 5.08 -4.20 15.76
N ARG A 63 3.96 -4.93 15.70
CA ARG A 63 3.73 -6.15 16.47
C ARG A 63 4.74 -7.25 16.14
N ILE A 64 5.07 -7.45 14.87
CA ILE A 64 6.07 -8.44 14.45
C ILE A 64 7.43 -8.13 15.08
N ARG A 65 7.85 -6.85 15.06
CA ARG A 65 9.13 -6.43 15.65
C ARG A 65 9.17 -6.60 17.16
N GLU A 66 8.07 -6.27 17.84
CA GLU A 66 7.94 -6.45 19.29
C GLU A 66 7.99 -7.94 19.67
N LEU A 67 7.27 -8.80 18.94
CA LEU A 67 7.29 -10.24 19.17
C LEU A 67 8.65 -10.86 18.85
N GLU A 68 9.34 -10.39 17.81
CA GLU A 68 10.69 -10.84 17.46
C GLU A 68 11.68 -10.58 18.61
N ILE A 69 11.55 -9.44 19.30
CA ILE A 69 12.39 -9.12 20.46
C ILE A 69 12.13 -10.10 21.60
N LEU A 70 10.86 -10.45 21.86
CA LEU A 70 10.50 -11.41 22.91
C LEU A 70 10.99 -12.82 22.59
N LEU A 71 10.86 -13.26 21.34
CA LEU A 71 11.28 -14.58 20.87
C LEU A 71 12.80 -14.80 20.94
N ARG A 72 13.61 -13.74 20.99
CA ARG A 72 15.06 -13.85 21.23
C ARG A 72 15.41 -14.37 22.62
N ALA A 73 14.53 -14.19 23.60
CA ALA A 73 14.73 -14.73 24.95
C ALA A 73 14.43 -16.24 25.03
N GLY A 74 13.75 -16.79 24.02
CA GLY A 74 13.37 -18.20 23.95
C GLY A 74 12.18 -18.42 23.04
N ILE A 75 12.10 -19.61 22.45
CA ILE A 75 10.99 -19.99 21.58
C ILE A 75 9.75 -20.25 22.44
N ASP A 76 8.71 -19.43 22.26
CA ASP A 76 7.38 -19.63 22.85
C ASP A 76 6.36 -19.88 21.71
N PRO A 77 5.75 -21.08 21.62
CA PRO A 77 4.77 -21.41 20.59
C PRO A 77 3.55 -20.47 20.54
N LYS A 78 3.18 -19.81 21.63
CA LYS A 78 2.10 -18.81 21.64
C LYS A 78 2.56 -17.52 20.97
N LEU A 79 3.77 -17.05 21.26
CA LEU A 79 4.34 -15.85 20.65
C LEU A 79 4.60 -16.06 19.15
N CYS A 80 5.09 -17.24 18.75
CA CYS A 80 5.23 -17.60 17.33
C CYS A 80 3.89 -17.51 16.59
N ARG A 81 2.84 -18.14 17.12
CA ARG A 81 1.49 -18.08 16.50
C ARG A 81 0.93 -16.66 16.40
N MET A 82 1.19 -15.82 17.41
CA MET A 82 0.81 -14.41 17.35
C MET A 82 1.58 -13.65 16.26
N GLN A 83 2.88 -13.95 16.11
CA GLN A 83 3.73 -13.33 15.09
C GLN A 83 3.30 -13.78 13.69
N ASP A 84 3.04 -15.07 13.50
CA ASP A 84 2.55 -15.63 12.23
C ASP A 84 1.25 -14.94 11.78
N LYS A 85 0.29 -14.77 12.70
CA LYS A 85 -0.97 -14.06 12.41
C LYS A 85 -0.70 -12.61 12.00
N ALA A 86 0.18 -11.91 12.70
CA ALA A 86 0.57 -10.55 12.34
C ALA A 86 1.27 -10.48 10.97
N MET A 87 2.12 -11.46 10.64
CA MET A 87 2.80 -11.57 9.33
C MET A 87 1.82 -11.82 8.19
N VAL A 88 0.78 -12.63 8.41
CA VAL A 88 -0.31 -12.83 7.43
C VAL A 88 -1.08 -11.54 7.20
N THR A 89 -1.50 -10.85 8.26
CA THR A 89 -2.20 -9.56 8.15
C THR A 89 -1.32 -8.51 7.45
N ALA A 90 -0.04 -8.41 7.83
CA ALA A 90 0.90 -7.48 7.19
C ALA A 90 1.06 -7.77 5.70
N ARG A 91 1.10 -9.04 5.29
CA ARG A 91 1.18 -9.43 3.87
C ARG A 91 -0.07 -9.01 3.09
N GLN A 92 -1.25 -9.22 3.65
CA GLN A 92 -2.52 -8.85 3.01
C GLN A 92 -2.61 -7.33 2.81
N LEU A 93 -2.39 -6.55 3.86
CA LEU A 93 -2.44 -5.08 3.78
C LEU A 93 -1.32 -4.52 2.88
N ALA A 94 -0.13 -5.13 2.89
CA ALA A 94 0.93 -4.76 1.96
C ALA A 94 0.54 -5.00 0.50
N ALA A 95 -0.28 -6.01 0.21
CA ALA A 95 -0.74 -6.26 -1.14
C ALA A 95 -1.70 -5.16 -1.62
N GLU A 96 -2.66 -4.76 -0.76
CA GLU A 96 -3.62 -3.67 -1.02
C GLU A 96 -2.92 -2.32 -1.20
N LEU A 97 -1.92 -2.02 -0.36
CA LEU A 97 -1.15 -0.77 -0.42
C LEU A 97 -0.10 -0.76 -1.55
N GLY A 98 0.04 -1.83 -2.33
CA GLY A 98 1.05 -1.91 -3.39
C GLY A 98 2.50 -1.99 -2.87
N LEU A 99 2.72 -2.48 -1.66
CA LEU A 99 4.03 -2.56 -1.01
C LEU A 99 4.79 -3.86 -1.31
N THR A 100 4.18 -4.81 -2.02
CA THR A 100 4.85 -6.04 -2.49
C THR A 100 5.42 -5.89 -3.90
N PRO A 101 6.49 -6.63 -4.28
CA PRO A 101 7.02 -6.60 -5.65
C PRO A 101 5.95 -6.90 -6.71
N VAL A 102 5.11 -7.91 -6.46
CA VAL A 102 4.04 -8.33 -7.38
C VAL A 102 2.95 -7.27 -7.50
N SER A 103 2.54 -6.65 -6.39
CA SER A 103 1.56 -5.57 -6.43
C SER A 103 2.08 -4.34 -7.18
N ARG A 104 3.41 -4.12 -7.20
CA ARG A 104 4.04 -3.03 -7.96
C ARG A 104 4.20 -3.33 -9.44
N SER A 105 4.38 -4.60 -9.81
CA SER A 105 4.58 -4.99 -11.21
C SER A 105 3.27 -5.07 -12.00
N ARG A 106 2.11 -5.06 -11.34
CA ARG A 106 0.83 -4.90 -12.04
C ARG A 106 0.86 -3.54 -12.75
N PRO A 107 0.72 -3.50 -14.09
CA PRO A 107 0.58 -2.24 -14.79
C PRO A 107 -0.56 -1.49 -14.14
N ALA A 108 -0.27 -0.31 -13.58
CA ALA A 108 -1.33 0.68 -13.43
C ALA A 108 -1.86 0.88 -14.84
N VAL A 109 -3.15 0.62 -15.07
CA VAL A 109 -3.80 0.98 -16.34
C VAL A 109 -3.78 2.51 -16.39
N ARG A 110 -2.64 3.05 -16.81
CA ARG A 110 -2.46 4.39 -17.30
C ARG A 110 -2.44 4.20 -18.80
N GLU A 111 -3.63 4.26 -19.39
CA GLU A 111 -3.71 4.59 -20.81
C GLU A 111 -3.16 6.02 -20.88
N ASN A 112 -1.92 6.13 -21.34
CA ASN A 112 -1.43 7.40 -21.84
C ASN A 112 -2.34 7.73 -23.03
N ASP A 113 -3.25 8.68 -22.84
CA ASP A 113 -3.71 9.47 -23.97
C ASP A 113 -2.49 10.24 -24.53
N ASP A 114 -2.50 10.41 -25.85
CA ASP A 114 -1.54 11.13 -26.70
C ASP A 114 -0.47 10.25 -27.39
N GLN A 115 -0.93 9.34 -28.25
CA GLN A 115 -0.45 9.33 -29.64
C GLN A 115 -1.66 9.48 -30.56
N ASP A 116 -1.62 10.57 -31.32
CA ASP A 116 -2.64 11.06 -32.22
C ASP A 116 -3.08 10.03 -33.27
N ASP A 117 -4.35 10.19 -33.64
CA ASP A 117 -5.00 9.87 -34.92
C ASP A 117 -4.08 9.50 -36.09
N ASP A 118 -4.23 8.26 -36.59
CA ASP A 118 -4.56 7.94 -38.00
C ASP A 118 -4.07 6.53 -38.36
N GLU A 119 -4.93 5.53 -38.19
CA GLU A 119 -5.11 4.45 -39.18
C GLU A 119 -6.28 3.58 -38.72
N ASN A 120 -7.46 3.85 -39.28
CA ASN A 120 -8.60 2.95 -39.20
C ASN A 120 -8.52 2.00 -40.41
N PRO A 121 -8.05 0.74 -40.27
CA PRO A 121 -7.77 -0.16 -41.39
C PRO A 121 -9.03 -0.71 -42.09
N PHE A 122 -10.21 -0.17 -41.78
CA PHE A 122 -11.49 -0.58 -42.37
C PHE A 122 -12.19 0.51 -43.18
N ASN A 123 -11.54 1.62 -43.49
CA ASN A 123 -11.99 2.50 -44.56
C ASN A 123 -11.32 2.10 -45.88
N ILE A 124 -11.85 1.06 -46.51
CA ILE A 124 -11.64 0.78 -47.94
C ILE A 124 -12.93 1.17 -48.64
N VAL A 125 -12.77 1.97 -49.70
CA VAL A 125 -13.78 2.48 -50.64
C VAL A 125 -14.70 1.39 -51.18
#